data_AF-A0A3L6ZUW4-F1
#
_entry.id   AF-A0A3L6ZUW4-F1
#
_cell.length_a   1.000
_cell.length_b   1.000
_cell.length_c   1.000
_cell.angle_alpha   90.00
_cell.angle_beta   90.00
_cell.angle_gamma   90.00
#
_symmetry.space_group_name_H-M   'P 1'
#
loop_
_entity.id
_entity.type
_entity.pdbx_description
1 polymer ?
#
loop_
_entity_poly.entity_id
_entity_poly.type
_entity_poly.pdbx_seq_one_letter_code
_entity_poly.pdbx_strand_id
1 'polypeptide(L)'
;MGVHRRHSEGFFVSSSTRRPASLRVRTRRLAAVALVSSSALLWVGCSASTSPTGSRPQPSSTSTPTEVAAVTAISPASGSVTGGTTLTISGTALDEVTSVTIGGVPATDVVVTDDGTVTAVAPAALDFQPADAAIVVAAGEAAVPQAEPLTYAYAVETPLDKQMSYALRHWDEYNSAEWGNLNSVGGDCANFVSQTLIQRGWVQNDTWFNRNAAATLADWSPAWGYVPAMHDWFASDNGPDVTRLTLDQRDQVKIGDIGMFDWNNNDIPDHVMLVSSVAVVDGVTKIGFASHNLDGPYRDLDVAITDEHPGGNAWFWSVPA
;
A
#
# COMPACT_ATOMS: atom_id res chain seq x y z
N MET A 1 -10.62 -17.96 -69.97
CA MET A 1 -9.68 -16.95 -70.56
C MET A 1 -10.19 -15.58 -70.15
N GLY A 2 -9.45 -14.60 -69.64
CA GLY A 2 -8.02 -14.38 -69.52
C GLY A 2 -7.81 -12.86 -69.53
N VAL A 3 -7.31 -12.33 -68.40
CA VAL A 3 -6.44 -11.14 -68.25
C VAL A 3 -7.02 -9.76 -68.57
N HIS A 4 -7.11 -8.89 -67.55
CA HIS A 4 -6.37 -7.62 -67.58
C HIS A 4 -6.03 -7.09 -66.17
N ARG A 5 -4.71 -6.89 -65.98
CA ARG A 5 -4.03 -6.26 -64.83
C ARG A 5 -4.52 -4.83 -64.60
N ARG A 6 -4.44 -4.35 -63.35
CA ARG A 6 -3.71 -3.11 -63.01
C ARG A 6 -3.04 -3.23 -61.64
N HIS A 7 -1.74 -2.98 -61.64
CA HIS A 7 -0.94 -2.59 -60.49
C HIS A 7 -1.29 -1.15 -60.10
N SER A 8 -1.24 -0.82 -58.82
CA SER A 8 -1.00 0.54 -58.35
C SER A 8 -0.11 0.50 -57.10
N GLU A 9 0.97 1.25 -57.20
CA GLU A 9 2.09 1.37 -56.28
C GLU A 9 1.76 2.24 -55.07
N GLY A 10 2.46 1.95 -53.96
CA GLY A 10 3.14 2.92 -53.10
C GLY A 10 2.33 4.01 -52.42
N PHE A 11 2.25 3.95 -51.08
CA PHE A 11 2.56 5.12 -50.24
C PHE A 11 3.13 4.66 -48.90
N PHE A 12 4.46 4.75 -48.79
CA PHE A 12 5.18 4.73 -47.51
C PHE A 12 4.90 6.08 -46.82
N VAL A 13 4.30 6.06 -45.64
CA VAL A 13 4.29 7.23 -44.74
C VAL A 13 5.17 6.89 -43.54
N SER A 14 6.39 7.43 -43.58
CA SER A 14 7.31 7.52 -42.46
C SER A 14 6.72 8.48 -41.42
N SER A 15 6.28 7.97 -40.27
CA SER A 15 5.92 8.80 -39.11
C SER A 15 7.13 8.89 -38.18
N SER A 16 7.78 10.06 -38.28
CA SER A 16 8.91 10.49 -37.48
C SER A 16 8.61 10.42 -35.98
N THR A 17 9.53 9.80 -35.26
CA THR A 17 9.70 9.86 -33.80
C THR A 17 9.83 11.32 -33.35
N ARG A 18 8.97 11.75 -32.42
CA ARG A 18 9.21 12.93 -31.58
C ARG A 18 9.13 12.53 -30.11
N ARG A 19 10.31 12.44 -29.49
CA ARG A 19 10.46 12.41 -28.04
C ARG A 19 9.91 13.72 -27.44
N PRO A 20 9.09 13.68 -26.38
CA PRO A 20 8.74 14.88 -25.65
C PRO A 20 9.98 15.45 -24.93
N ALA A 21 10.16 16.76 -25.04
CA ALA A 21 11.28 17.50 -24.47
C ALA A 21 11.18 17.53 -22.94
N SER A 22 12.29 17.20 -22.27
CA SER A 22 12.42 17.30 -20.82
C SER A 22 12.50 18.76 -20.38
N LEU A 23 11.55 19.20 -19.56
CA LEU A 23 11.58 20.49 -18.88
C LEU A 23 12.61 20.44 -17.74
N ARG A 24 13.80 21.00 -17.98
CA ARG A 24 14.81 21.25 -16.94
C ARG A 24 14.34 22.37 -16.03
N VAL A 25 13.87 22.03 -14.83
CA VAL A 25 13.67 22.98 -13.74
C VAL A 25 15.05 23.40 -13.22
N ARG A 26 15.43 24.66 -13.48
CA ARG A 26 16.65 25.27 -12.92
C ARG A 26 16.38 25.72 -11.49
N THR A 27 16.98 25.05 -10.52
CA THR A 27 17.06 25.47 -9.12
C THR A 27 17.92 26.73 -9.00
N ARG A 28 17.33 27.84 -8.51
CA ARG A 28 18.09 29.04 -8.12
C ARG A 28 18.42 28.94 -6.63
N ARG A 29 19.68 28.62 -6.33
CA ARG A 29 20.24 28.77 -4.98
C ARG A 29 20.50 30.26 -4.73
N LEU A 30 19.80 30.86 -3.76
CA LEU A 30 20.12 32.19 -3.24
C LEU A 30 21.21 32.03 -2.16
N ALA A 31 22.40 32.52 -2.44
CA ALA A 31 23.49 32.64 -1.46
C ALA A 31 23.29 33.96 -0.69
N ALA A 32 23.10 33.88 0.62
CA ALA A 32 23.10 35.05 1.50
C ALA A 32 24.55 35.38 1.89
N VAL A 33 24.99 36.59 1.56
CA VAL A 33 26.28 37.17 1.95
C VAL A 33 26.06 37.92 3.26
N ALA A 34 26.72 37.49 4.35
CA ALA A 34 26.76 38.21 5.61
C ALA A 34 28.04 39.07 5.66
N LEU A 35 27.84 40.39 5.76
CA LEU A 35 28.88 41.41 5.90
C LEU A 35 29.50 41.37 7.31
N VAL A 36 30.83 41.32 7.37
CA VAL A 36 31.63 41.49 8.58
C VAL A 36 31.89 42.99 8.77
N SER A 37 31.36 43.57 9.84
CA SER A 37 31.68 44.94 10.27
C SER A 37 32.68 44.91 11.42
N SER A 38 33.93 45.24 11.12
CA SER A 38 34.98 45.53 12.10
C SER A 38 34.77 46.94 12.66
N SER A 39 34.85 47.09 13.98
CA SER A 39 35.07 48.40 14.61
C SER A 39 35.93 48.20 15.86
N ALA A 40 37.20 48.57 15.73
CA ALA A 40 38.13 48.70 16.82
C ALA A 40 37.94 50.08 17.47
N LEU A 41 37.85 50.11 18.79
CA LEU A 41 38.12 51.30 19.58
C LEU A 41 38.97 50.90 20.79
N LEU A 42 40.21 51.41 20.77
CA LEU A 42 41.12 51.47 21.90
C LEU A 42 40.73 52.65 22.77
N TRP A 43 40.62 52.45 24.09
CA TRP A 43 40.92 53.49 25.08
C TRP A 43 41.62 52.88 26.29
N VAL A 44 42.63 53.61 26.73
CA VAL A 44 43.62 53.28 27.76
C VAL A 44 43.14 53.74 29.13
N GLY A 45 43.34 52.88 30.14
CA GLY A 45 43.91 53.23 31.46
C GLY A 45 43.01 53.85 32.53
N CYS A 46 42.88 53.17 33.67
CA CYS A 46 43.34 53.65 34.99
C CYS A 46 43.16 52.58 36.08
N SER A 47 44.19 52.43 36.91
CA SER A 47 44.28 51.47 38.02
C SER A 47 43.38 51.83 39.21
N ALA A 48 42.78 50.82 39.86
CA ALA A 48 42.44 50.89 41.29
C ALA A 48 42.24 49.50 41.93
N SER A 49 43.10 49.24 42.92
CA SER A 49 42.80 48.63 44.23
C SER A 49 42.11 47.26 44.33
N THR A 50 42.93 46.28 44.69
CA THR A 50 42.56 45.03 45.34
C THR A 50 41.83 45.25 46.67
N SER A 51 40.68 44.59 46.86
CA SER A 51 40.16 44.20 48.17
C SER A 51 39.48 42.83 48.04
N PRO A 52 39.81 41.84 48.89
CA PRO A 52 39.25 40.51 48.78
C PRO A 52 37.89 40.49 49.49
N THR A 53 36.81 40.41 48.72
CA THR A 53 35.47 40.17 49.30
C THR A 53 35.13 38.72 49.04
N GLY A 54 34.97 37.96 50.12
CA GLY A 54 34.86 36.51 50.11
C GLY A 54 33.78 35.98 49.15
N SER A 55 34.20 35.11 48.25
CA SER A 55 33.30 34.27 47.47
C SER A 55 32.55 33.34 48.42
N ARG A 56 31.29 33.66 48.70
CA ARG A 56 30.34 32.66 49.22
C ARG A 56 30.31 31.53 48.19
N PRO A 57 30.52 30.25 48.55
CA PRO A 57 30.38 29.17 47.59
C PRO A 57 28.93 29.21 47.08
N GLN A 58 28.77 29.50 45.79
CA GLN A 58 27.51 29.29 45.09
C GLN A 58 27.20 27.79 45.23
N PRO A 59 26.00 27.38 45.68
CA PRO A 59 25.65 25.98 45.64
C PRO A 59 25.82 25.52 44.19
N SER A 60 26.67 24.52 43.99
CA SER A 60 26.82 23.88 42.70
C SER A 60 25.43 23.48 42.22
N SER A 61 24.98 24.08 41.12
CA SER A 61 23.82 23.59 40.40
C SER A 61 24.18 22.18 39.96
N THR A 62 23.70 21.18 40.69
CA THR A 62 23.79 19.78 40.29
C THR A 62 22.94 19.66 39.03
N SER A 63 23.56 19.79 37.86
CA SER A 63 22.92 19.42 36.60
C SER A 63 22.68 17.92 36.68
N THR A 64 21.43 17.51 36.86
CA THR A 64 21.02 16.12 36.60
C THR A 64 21.49 15.79 35.18
N PRO A 65 22.23 14.70 34.94
CA PRO A 65 22.58 14.31 33.58
C PRO A 65 21.29 14.14 32.79
N THR A 66 21.15 14.84 31.67
CA THR A 66 20.07 14.58 30.72
C THR A 66 20.26 13.17 30.17
N GLU A 67 19.31 12.30 30.42
CA GLU A 67 19.29 10.96 29.83
C GLU A 67 19.19 11.11 28.31
N VAL A 68 20.08 10.43 27.58
CA VAL A 68 20.13 10.54 26.11
C VAL A 68 19.08 9.60 25.54
N ALA A 69 18.21 10.14 24.69
CA ALA A 69 17.20 9.36 23.99
C ALA A 69 17.86 8.28 23.13
N ALA A 70 17.44 7.03 23.30
CA ALA A 70 17.95 5.91 22.51
C ALA A 70 16.92 4.79 22.42
N VAL A 71 16.71 4.27 21.20
CA VAL A 71 15.93 3.05 20.99
C VAL A 71 16.87 1.84 21.06
N THR A 72 16.44 0.82 21.80
CA THR A 72 17.25 -0.38 22.06
C THR A 72 16.63 -1.65 21.49
N ALA A 73 15.30 -1.76 21.43
CA ALA A 73 14.63 -2.96 20.97
C ALA A 73 13.25 -2.69 20.39
N ILE A 74 12.78 -3.64 19.58
CA ILE A 74 11.40 -3.75 19.11
C ILE A 74 10.90 -5.19 19.32
N SER A 75 9.64 -5.34 19.71
CA SER A 75 8.99 -6.65 19.81
C SER A 75 7.50 -6.59 19.46
N PRO A 76 6.98 -7.50 18.63
CA PRO A 76 7.73 -8.46 17.81
C PRO A 76 8.55 -7.77 16.71
N ALA A 77 9.60 -8.43 16.22
CA ALA A 77 10.45 -7.93 15.12
C ALA A 77 10.00 -8.44 13.74
N SER A 78 8.83 -9.07 13.65
CA SER A 78 8.22 -9.56 12.43
C SER A 78 6.70 -9.52 12.52
N GLY A 79 6.04 -9.67 11.38
CA GLY A 79 4.60 -9.88 11.32
C GLY A 79 4.06 -9.84 9.90
N SER A 80 2.74 -9.89 9.81
CA SER A 80 2.00 -10.03 8.56
C SER A 80 2.28 -8.92 7.54
N VAL A 81 2.40 -9.31 6.26
CA VAL A 81 2.47 -8.38 5.12
C VAL A 81 1.25 -7.46 4.99
N THR A 82 0.10 -7.81 5.57
CA THR A 82 -1.07 -6.94 5.62
C THR A 82 -1.04 -5.94 6.77
N GLY A 83 -0.01 -6.00 7.63
CA GLY A 83 0.20 -5.09 8.76
C GLY A 83 -0.69 -5.42 9.95
N GLY A 84 -0.93 -4.43 10.81
CA GLY A 84 -1.81 -4.57 11.98
C GLY A 84 -1.14 -5.17 13.22
N THR A 85 0.11 -5.61 13.13
CA THR A 85 0.86 -6.08 14.31
C THR A 85 1.17 -4.92 15.25
N THR A 86 0.69 -4.99 16.49
CA THR A 86 1.10 -4.06 17.55
C THR A 86 2.54 -4.36 17.98
N LEU A 87 3.36 -3.32 17.93
CA LEU A 87 4.77 -3.30 18.26
C LEU A 87 4.98 -2.60 19.59
N THR A 88 5.88 -3.13 20.40
CA THR A 88 6.44 -2.46 21.58
C THR A 88 7.88 -2.07 21.26
N ILE A 89 8.17 -0.78 21.35
CA ILE A 89 9.49 -0.18 21.13
C ILE A 89 10.02 0.25 22.49
N SER A 90 11.21 -0.24 22.86
CA SER A 90 11.82 0.01 24.17
C SER A 90 13.13 0.78 24.06
N GLY A 91 13.38 1.66 25.04
CA GLY A 91 14.54 2.53 25.05
C GLY A 91 14.63 3.41 26.29
N THR A 92 15.34 4.51 26.15
CA THR A 92 15.54 5.57 27.14
C THR A 92 15.04 6.89 26.59
N ALA A 93 14.43 7.74 27.42
CA ALA A 93 13.93 9.09 27.09
C ALA A 93 13.17 9.14 25.74
N LEU A 94 12.13 8.31 25.62
CA LEU A 94 11.24 8.17 24.47
C LEU A 94 9.93 8.96 24.65
N ASP A 95 9.82 9.78 25.69
CA ASP A 95 8.63 10.58 26.01
C ASP A 95 8.28 11.62 24.92
N GLU A 96 9.26 12.04 24.13
CA GLU A 96 9.08 12.96 23.01
C GLU A 96 8.87 12.27 21.64
N VAL A 97 8.73 10.94 21.59
CA VAL A 97 8.49 10.23 20.32
C VAL A 97 7.13 10.63 19.74
N THR A 98 7.15 11.07 18.48
CA THR A 98 5.95 11.52 17.76
C THR A 98 5.63 10.66 16.55
N SER A 99 6.58 9.87 16.03
CA SER A 99 6.34 9.04 14.86
C SER A 99 7.25 7.82 14.80
N VAL A 100 6.74 6.78 14.16
CA VAL A 100 7.44 5.55 13.81
C VAL A 100 7.17 5.27 12.34
N THR A 101 8.20 4.91 11.59
CA THR A 101 8.05 4.44 10.21
C THR A 101 8.71 3.08 10.04
N ILE A 102 8.15 2.24 9.16
CA ILE A 102 8.67 0.93 8.80
C ILE A 102 8.79 0.89 7.28
N GLY A 103 10.01 0.73 6.77
CA GLY A 103 10.27 0.81 5.32
C GLY A 103 9.92 2.18 4.70
N GLY A 104 9.86 3.23 5.53
CA GLY A 104 9.42 4.57 5.13
C GLY A 104 7.90 4.78 5.16
N VAL A 105 7.10 3.76 5.46
CA VAL A 105 5.64 3.88 5.62
C VAL A 105 5.33 4.23 7.09
N PRO A 106 4.50 5.25 7.37
CA PRO A 106 4.10 5.58 8.73
C PRO A 106 3.37 4.43 9.42
N ALA A 107 3.80 4.10 10.63
CA ALA A 107 3.03 3.28 11.54
C ALA A 107 1.82 4.07 12.07
N THR A 108 0.80 3.36 12.51
CA THR A 108 -0.41 3.96 13.14
C THR A 108 -0.39 3.74 14.64
N ASP A 109 -1.32 4.36 15.37
CA ASP A 109 -1.48 4.21 16.83
C ASP A 109 -0.16 4.32 17.62
N VAL A 110 0.67 5.30 17.24
CA VAL A 110 1.91 5.61 17.96
C VAL A 110 1.56 6.26 19.29
N VAL A 111 1.82 5.56 20.39
CA VAL A 111 1.49 5.98 21.75
C VAL A 111 2.69 5.78 22.65
N VAL A 112 3.16 6.85 23.29
CA VAL A 112 4.11 6.77 24.40
C VAL A 112 3.36 6.23 25.62
N THR A 113 3.73 5.04 26.10
CA THR A 113 3.08 4.43 27.27
C THR A 113 3.83 4.74 28.56
N ASP A 114 5.15 4.91 28.49
CA ASP A 114 6.04 5.31 29.58
C ASP A 114 7.32 5.94 28.98
N ASP A 115 8.15 6.58 29.82
CA ASP A 115 9.39 7.27 29.41
C ASP A 115 10.35 6.40 28.57
N GLY A 116 10.34 5.08 28.75
CA GLY A 116 11.17 4.14 27.99
C GLY A 116 10.40 3.28 26.99
N THR A 117 9.11 3.55 26.72
CA THR A 117 8.26 2.62 25.96
C THR A 117 7.25 3.33 25.07
N VAL A 118 7.23 2.92 23.80
CA VAL A 118 6.29 3.37 22.78
C VAL A 118 5.60 2.15 22.18
N THR A 119 4.29 2.20 22.01
CA THR A 119 3.55 1.25 21.18
C THR A 119 3.24 1.86 19.83
N ALA A 120 3.23 1.05 18.78
CA ALA A 120 2.83 1.45 17.43
C ALA A 120 2.22 0.25 16.69
N VAL A 121 1.42 0.49 15.65
CA VAL A 121 0.85 -0.56 14.81
C VAL A 121 1.55 -0.55 13.46
N ALA A 122 2.15 -1.69 13.09
CA ALA A 122 2.88 -1.86 11.84
C ALA A 122 1.95 -1.60 10.64
N PRO A 123 2.37 -0.79 9.65
CA PRO A 123 1.61 -0.63 8.42
C PRO A 123 1.70 -1.90 7.56
N ALA A 124 0.89 -1.98 6.52
CA ALA A 124 1.05 -3.03 5.50
C ALA A 124 2.40 -2.89 4.78
N ALA A 125 2.94 -4.03 4.34
CA ALA A 125 4.11 -4.06 3.49
C ALA A 125 3.80 -3.48 2.11
N LEU A 126 4.83 -2.96 1.43
CA LEU A 126 4.70 -2.54 0.04
C LEU A 126 4.18 -3.70 -0.82
N ASP A 127 3.08 -3.46 -1.52
CA ASP A 127 2.36 -4.41 -2.36
C ASP A 127 2.12 -5.79 -1.70
N PHE A 128 1.98 -5.79 -0.37
CA PHE A 128 1.81 -6.98 0.45
C PHE A 128 2.89 -8.04 0.23
N GLN A 129 4.14 -7.66 -0.08
CA GLN A 129 5.24 -8.60 -0.31
C GLN A 129 6.12 -8.78 0.94
N PRO A 130 6.64 -9.99 1.20
CA PRO A 130 7.65 -10.21 2.24
C PRO A 130 8.91 -9.39 2.01
N ALA A 131 9.41 -8.74 3.06
CA ALA A 131 10.64 -7.96 3.02
C ALA A 131 11.13 -7.62 4.43
N ASP A 132 12.45 -7.46 4.57
CA ASP A 132 13.01 -6.78 5.74
C ASP A 132 12.93 -5.26 5.51
N ALA A 133 12.37 -4.55 6.48
CA ALA A 133 12.14 -3.11 6.41
C ALA A 133 12.83 -2.39 7.58
N ALA A 134 13.53 -1.30 7.30
CA ALA A 134 14.16 -0.50 8.34
C ALA A 134 13.10 0.22 9.19
N ILE A 135 13.32 0.26 10.50
CA ILE A 135 12.47 1.00 11.44
C ILE A 135 13.15 2.33 11.75
N VAL A 136 12.40 3.42 11.69
CA VAL A 136 12.85 4.75 12.16
C VAL A 136 11.87 5.27 13.17
N VAL A 137 12.38 5.66 14.34
CA VAL A 137 11.64 6.32 15.41
C VAL A 137 12.09 7.77 15.45
N ALA A 138 11.16 8.72 15.53
CA ALA A 138 11.49 10.13 15.53
C ALA A 138 10.75 10.90 16.63
N ALA A 139 11.46 11.88 17.20
CA ALA A 139 10.93 12.92 18.08
C ALA A 139 10.92 14.23 17.28
N GLY A 140 9.73 14.68 16.88
CA GLY A 140 9.58 15.71 15.86
C GLY A 140 10.19 15.28 14.52
N GLU A 141 11.09 16.09 13.97
CA GLU A 141 11.78 15.81 12.71
C GLU A 141 13.10 15.04 12.89
N ALA A 142 13.54 14.81 14.13
CA ALA A 142 14.82 14.19 14.43
C ALA A 142 14.66 12.68 14.69
N ALA A 143 15.49 11.88 14.03
CA ALA A 143 15.58 10.45 14.34
C ALA A 143 16.16 10.25 15.74
N VAL A 144 15.50 9.40 16.54
CA VAL A 144 16.04 8.94 17.82
C VAL A 144 17.17 7.94 17.51
N PRO A 145 18.37 8.10 18.10
CA PRO A 145 19.47 7.17 17.92
C PRO A 145 19.06 5.73 18.24
N GLN A 146 19.51 4.78 17.42
CA GLN A 146 19.35 3.35 17.68
C GLN A 146 20.70 2.76 18.07
N ALA A 147 20.72 1.88 19.07
CA ALA A 147 21.96 1.20 19.48
C ALA A 147 22.54 0.35 18.33
N GLU A 148 21.67 -0.28 17.56
CA GLU A 148 21.94 -1.00 16.31
C GLU A 148 20.78 -0.73 15.33
N PRO A 149 20.99 -0.82 13.99
CA PRO A 149 19.90 -0.67 13.03
C PRO A 149 18.76 -1.65 13.30
N LEU A 150 17.55 -1.13 13.52
CA LEU A 150 16.37 -1.96 13.75
C LEU A 150 15.68 -2.31 12.43
N THR A 151 15.33 -3.59 12.29
CA THR A 151 14.61 -4.13 11.13
C THR A 151 13.32 -4.83 11.57
N TYR A 152 12.28 -4.70 10.75
CA TYR A 152 11.03 -5.43 10.86
C TYR A 152 10.89 -6.37 9.66
N ALA A 153 10.67 -7.67 9.91
CA ALA A 153 10.51 -8.66 8.86
C ALA A 153 9.01 -8.86 8.54
N TYR A 154 8.58 -8.41 7.37
CA TYR A 154 7.26 -8.73 6.84
C TYR A 154 7.23 -10.15 6.30
N ALA A 155 6.23 -10.93 6.71
CA ALA A 155 6.04 -12.31 6.32
C ALA A 155 4.59 -12.59 5.89
N VAL A 156 4.44 -13.59 5.02
CA VAL A 156 3.11 -14.14 4.67
C VAL A 156 2.73 -15.14 5.76
N GLU A 157 1.84 -14.73 6.66
CA GLU A 157 1.48 -15.50 7.86
C GLU A 157 0.04 -16.01 7.79
N THR A 158 -0.85 -15.23 7.19
CA THR A 158 -2.30 -15.51 7.15
C THR A 158 -2.77 -15.94 5.75
N PRO A 159 -3.97 -16.51 5.60
CA PRO A 159 -4.51 -16.75 4.28
C PRO A 159 -4.84 -15.44 3.53
N LEU A 160 -5.13 -14.34 4.24
CA LEU A 160 -5.32 -13.02 3.62
C LEU A 160 -4.01 -12.54 2.99
N ASP A 161 -2.90 -12.74 3.70
CA ASP A 161 -1.57 -12.40 3.19
C ASP A 161 -1.29 -13.14 1.89
N LYS A 162 -1.58 -14.43 1.82
CA LYS A 162 -1.41 -15.23 0.59
C LYS A 162 -2.24 -14.70 -0.56
N GLN A 163 -3.50 -14.36 -0.30
CA GLN A 163 -4.41 -13.78 -1.29
C GLN A 163 -3.85 -12.45 -1.83
N MET A 164 -3.50 -11.53 -0.93
CA MET A 164 -3.03 -10.20 -1.30
C MET A 164 -1.66 -10.23 -1.98
N SER A 165 -0.70 -10.99 -1.45
CA SER A 165 0.62 -11.16 -2.07
C SER A 165 0.53 -11.76 -3.47
N TYR A 166 -0.40 -12.69 -3.70
CA TYR A 166 -0.61 -13.27 -5.02
C TYR A 166 -1.25 -12.26 -5.97
N ALA A 167 -2.33 -11.61 -5.54
CA ALA A 167 -3.05 -10.66 -6.37
C ALA A 167 -2.12 -9.55 -6.87
N LEU A 168 -1.30 -8.98 -5.98
CA LEU A 168 -0.41 -7.88 -6.35
C LEU A 168 0.87 -8.32 -7.08
N ARG A 169 1.16 -9.63 -7.11
CA ARG A 169 2.19 -10.18 -7.99
C ARG A 169 1.66 -10.45 -9.39
N HIS A 170 0.37 -10.76 -9.53
CA HIS A 170 -0.19 -11.33 -10.75
C HIS A 170 -1.24 -10.45 -11.43
N TRP A 171 -1.47 -9.22 -10.97
CA TRP A 171 -2.44 -8.31 -11.59
C TRP A 171 -2.03 -7.90 -13.03
N ASP A 172 -0.72 -7.82 -13.34
CA ASP A 172 -0.17 -7.60 -14.69
C ASP A 172 0.74 -8.75 -15.18
N GLU A 173 1.17 -9.64 -14.28
CA GLU A 173 1.93 -10.85 -14.63
C GLU A 173 1.08 -12.12 -14.51
N TYR A 174 0.39 -12.46 -15.60
CA TYR A 174 -0.62 -13.50 -15.60
C TYR A 174 -0.02 -14.89 -15.36
N ASN A 175 -0.60 -15.66 -14.42
CA ASN A 175 -0.21 -17.04 -14.16
C ASN A 175 -0.91 -18.04 -15.11
N SER A 176 -0.84 -17.76 -16.42
CA SER A 176 -1.59 -18.49 -17.43
C SER A 176 -1.12 -19.93 -17.65
N ALA A 177 0.11 -20.26 -17.23
CA ALA A 177 0.63 -21.62 -17.31
C ALA A 177 -0.10 -22.57 -16.35
N GLU A 178 -0.52 -22.06 -15.20
CA GLU A 178 -1.27 -22.83 -14.20
C GLU A 178 -2.78 -22.72 -14.44
N TRP A 179 -3.28 -21.50 -14.65
CA TRP A 179 -4.73 -21.22 -14.60
C TRP A 179 -5.38 -20.95 -15.95
N GLY A 180 -4.59 -20.86 -17.02
CA GLY A 180 -5.04 -20.40 -18.32
C GLY A 180 -5.35 -18.90 -18.34
N ASN A 181 -5.56 -18.39 -19.55
CA ASN A 181 -5.98 -17.00 -19.78
C ASN A 181 -7.37 -17.05 -20.43
N LEU A 182 -8.40 -16.65 -19.68
CA LEU A 182 -9.79 -16.69 -20.13
C LEU A 182 -10.23 -15.43 -20.87
N ASN A 183 -9.31 -14.54 -21.28
CA ASN A 183 -9.66 -13.31 -22.01
C ASN A 183 -10.41 -13.60 -23.32
N SER A 184 -10.04 -14.66 -24.03
CA SER A 184 -10.68 -15.04 -25.29
C SER A 184 -12.16 -15.39 -25.16
N VAL A 185 -12.62 -15.71 -23.95
CA VAL A 185 -14.02 -16.01 -23.62
C VAL A 185 -14.65 -14.96 -22.70
N GLY A 186 -13.95 -13.85 -22.43
CA GLY A 186 -14.40 -12.77 -21.55
C GLY A 186 -14.42 -13.10 -20.06
N GLY A 187 -13.77 -14.19 -19.65
CA GLY A 187 -13.90 -14.76 -18.31
C GLY A 187 -12.77 -14.47 -17.33
N ASP A 188 -11.80 -13.65 -17.73
CA ASP A 188 -10.51 -13.61 -17.03
C ASP A 188 -10.54 -12.84 -15.71
N CYS A 189 -11.42 -11.85 -15.57
CA CYS A 189 -11.66 -11.19 -14.29
C CYS A 189 -12.14 -12.17 -13.21
N ALA A 190 -13.09 -13.04 -13.55
CA ALA A 190 -13.55 -14.12 -12.68
C ALA A 190 -12.45 -15.18 -12.46
N ASN A 191 -11.71 -15.54 -13.52
CA ASN A 191 -10.58 -16.44 -13.42
C ASN A 191 -9.53 -15.94 -12.41
N PHE A 192 -9.16 -14.67 -12.48
CA PHE A 192 -8.18 -14.04 -11.60
C PHE A 192 -8.67 -14.01 -10.15
N VAL A 193 -9.90 -13.53 -9.92
CA VAL A 193 -10.48 -13.52 -8.57
C VAL A 193 -10.51 -14.94 -7.99
N SER A 194 -10.90 -15.93 -8.79
CA SER A 194 -10.90 -17.34 -8.37
C SER A 194 -9.51 -17.84 -7.96
N GLN A 195 -8.46 -17.45 -8.70
CA GLN A 195 -7.08 -17.76 -8.33
C GLN A 195 -6.70 -17.16 -6.97
N THR A 196 -7.09 -15.91 -6.71
CA THR A 196 -6.82 -15.27 -5.41
C THR A 196 -7.52 -16.00 -4.26
N LEU A 197 -8.73 -16.51 -4.49
CA LEU A 197 -9.50 -17.28 -3.50
C LEU A 197 -8.85 -18.65 -3.21
N ILE A 198 -8.25 -19.31 -4.21
CA ILE A 198 -7.40 -20.50 -3.97
C ILE A 198 -6.27 -20.16 -3.00
N GLN A 199 -5.58 -19.02 -3.19
CA GLN A 199 -4.51 -18.60 -2.28
C GLN A 199 -5.02 -18.25 -0.88
N ARG A 200 -6.25 -17.72 -0.80
CA ARG A 200 -6.99 -17.49 0.44
C ARG A 200 -7.31 -18.79 1.19
N GLY A 201 -7.05 -19.94 0.58
CA GLY A 201 -7.22 -21.28 1.16
C GLY A 201 -8.50 -21.98 0.72
N TRP A 202 -9.25 -21.43 -0.24
CA TRP A 202 -10.43 -22.09 -0.76
C TRP A 202 -10.05 -23.33 -1.56
N VAL A 203 -10.90 -24.34 -1.50
CA VAL A 203 -10.69 -25.62 -2.17
C VAL A 203 -11.71 -25.76 -3.28
N GLN A 204 -11.24 -26.11 -4.48
CA GLN A 204 -12.12 -26.41 -5.60
C GLN A 204 -13.08 -27.56 -5.25
N ASN A 205 -14.29 -27.50 -5.79
CA ASN A 205 -15.31 -28.53 -5.62
C ASN A 205 -16.04 -28.77 -6.95
N ASP A 206 -17.08 -29.60 -6.95
CA ASP A 206 -17.79 -29.96 -8.20
C ASP A 206 -18.57 -28.81 -8.83
N THR A 207 -18.81 -27.71 -8.10
CA THR A 207 -19.55 -26.53 -8.56
C THR A 207 -18.66 -25.32 -8.87
N TRP A 208 -17.45 -25.28 -8.32
CA TRP A 208 -16.45 -24.23 -8.55
C TRP A 208 -15.07 -24.86 -8.74
N PHE A 209 -14.60 -24.92 -9.99
CA PHE A 209 -13.33 -25.55 -10.35
C PHE A 209 -12.69 -24.98 -11.63
N ASN A 210 -11.38 -25.16 -11.73
CA ASN A 210 -10.56 -25.08 -12.93
C ASN A 210 -9.54 -26.21 -12.88
N ARG A 211 -9.72 -27.21 -13.74
CA ARG A 211 -8.91 -28.43 -13.79
C ARG A 211 -7.86 -28.38 -14.89
N ASN A 212 -8.13 -27.68 -15.98
CA ASN A 212 -7.23 -27.63 -17.14
C ASN A 212 -7.50 -26.47 -18.11
N ALA A 213 -7.95 -25.30 -17.63
CA ALA A 213 -8.22 -24.16 -18.52
C ALA A 213 -6.98 -23.71 -19.31
N ALA A 214 -5.77 -23.89 -18.75
CA ALA A 214 -4.51 -23.61 -19.42
C ALA A 214 -4.30 -24.38 -20.74
N ALA A 215 -4.85 -25.60 -20.86
CA ALA A 215 -4.64 -26.43 -22.04
C ALA A 215 -5.83 -26.43 -23.01
N THR A 216 -7.07 -26.37 -22.51
CA THR A 216 -8.27 -26.59 -23.34
C THR A 216 -9.22 -25.41 -23.41
N LEU A 217 -9.05 -24.41 -22.54
CA LEU A 217 -10.03 -23.34 -22.29
C LEU A 217 -11.45 -23.85 -21.98
N ALA A 218 -11.62 -25.12 -21.63
CA ALA A 218 -12.94 -25.75 -21.52
C ALA A 218 -13.18 -26.56 -20.23
N ASP A 219 -12.12 -26.90 -19.48
CA ASP A 219 -12.25 -27.70 -18.25
C ASP A 219 -12.23 -26.84 -16.98
N TRP A 220 -13.25 -25.99 -16.86
CA TRP A 220 -13.53 -25.11 -15.73
C TRP A 220 -15.06 -24.91 -15.61
N SER A 221 -15.56 -24.69 -14.38
CA SER A 221 -16.99 -24.48 -14.13
C SER A 221 -17.42 -23.04 -14.46
N PRO A 222 -18.66 -22.78 -14.90
CA PRO A 222 -19.15 -21.41 -15.08
C PRO A 222 -18.89 -20.49 -13.88
N ALA A 223 -19.10 -20.96 -12.64
CA ALA A 223 -18.84 -20.18 -11.43
C ALA A 223 -17.37 -19.76 -11.23
N TRP A 224 -16.43 -20.41 -11.92
CA TRP A 224 -15.00 -20.07 -11.86
C TRP A 224 -14.65 -18.88 -12.76
N GLY A 225 -15.19 -18.85 -13.98
CA GLY A 225 -14.73 -17.97 -15.06
C GLY A 225 -15.83 -17.13 -15.70
N TYR A 226 -17.06 -17.15 -15.22
CA TYR A 226 -18.16 -16.35 -15.75
C TYR A 226 -18.87 -15.59 -14.64
N VAL A 227 -18.86 -14.26 -14.74
CA VAL A 227 -19.24 -13.35 -13.66
C VAL A 227 -20.68 -13.57 -13.16
N PRO A 228 -21.73 -13.66 -14.02
CA PRO A 228 -23.08 -13.99 -13.56
C PRO A 228 -23.17 -15.33 -12.83
N ALA A 229 -22.48 -16.37 -13.32
CA ALA A 229 -22.50 -17.67 -12.65
C ALA A 229 -21.73 -17.66 -11.31
N MET A 230 -20.65 -16.89 -11.20
CA MET A 230 -19.94 -16.67 -9.94
C MET A 230 -20.84 -15.93 -8.94
N HIS A 231 -21.55 -14.90 -9.39
CA HIS A 231 -22.52 -14.17 -8.57
C HIS A 231 -23.62 -15.09 -8.03
N ASP A 232 -24.26 -15.86 -8.92
CA ASP A 232 -25.32 -16.80 -8.53
C ASP A 232 -24.80 -17.86 -7.56
N TRP A 233 -23.57 -18.34 -7.77
CA TRP A 233 -22.94 -19.31 -6.88
C TRP A 233 -22.68 -18.73 -5.49
N PHE A 234 -22.13 -17.51 -5.37
CA PHE A 234 -21.96 -16.81 -4.09
C PHE A 234 -23.28 -16.60 -3.35
N ALA A 235 -24.38 -16.40 -4.08
CA ALA A 235 -25.71 -16.21 -3.50
C ALA A 235 -26.44 -17.51 -3.14
N SER A 236 -25.90 -18.67 -3.52
CA SER A 236 -26.59 -19.97 -3.42
C SER A 236 -26.31 -20.71 -2.11
N ASP A 237 -27.21 -21.61 -1.73
CA ASP A 237 -27.04 -22.50 -0.56
C ASP A 237 -25.87 -23.48 -0.69
N ASN A 238 -25.40 -23.74 -1.92
CA ASN A 238 -24.22 -24.56 -2.20
C ASN A 238 -22.95 -23.70 -2.44
N GLY A 239 -23.07 -22.39 -2.19
CA GLY A 239 -22.01 -21.42 -2.30
C GLY A 239 -21.05 -21.43 -1.09
N PRO A 240 -20.03 -20.59 -1.13
CA PRO A 240 -19.15 -20.35 0.00
C PRO A 240 -19.86 -19.53 1.09
N ASP A 241 -19.34 -19.58 2.31
CA ASP A 241 -19.80 -18.73 3.41
C ASP A 241 -19.30 -17.28 3.19
N VAL A 242 -20.07 -16.49 2.46
CA VAL A 242 -19.79 -15.07 2.17
C VAL A 242 -21.02 -14.21 2.46
N THR A 243 -20.80 -12.96 2.85
CA THR A 243 -21.89 -12.03 3.16
C THR A 243 -21.98 -10.94 2.09
N ARG A 244 -23.16 -10.75 1.49
CA ARG A 244 -23.38 -9.65 0.55
C ARG A 244 -23.45 -8.31 1.28
N LEU A 245 -22.72 -7.32 0.77
CA LEU A 245 -22.80 -5.92 1.19
C LEU A 245 -23.26 -5.07 0.02
N THR A 246 -24.19 -4.15 0.23
CA THR A 246 -24.59 -3.16 -0.79
C THR A 246 -23.54 -2.05 -0.93
N LEU A 247 -23.66 -1.23 -1.98
CA LEU A 247 -22.79 -0.07 -2.16
C LEU A 247 -22.84 0.90 -0.97
N ASP A 248 -24.03 1.08 -0.37
CA ASP A 248 -24.23 1.93 0.82
C ASP A 248 -23.53 1.39 2.08
N GLN A 249 -23.17 0.10 2.08
CA GLN A 249 -22.42 -0.57 3.15
C GLN A 249 -20.91 -0.61 2.86
N ARG A 250 -20.41 0.29 1.99
CA ARG A 250 -18.97 0.38 1.65
C ARG A 250 -18.07 0.59 2.87
N ASP A 251 -18.59 1.09 3.97
CA ASP A 251 -17.89 1.26 5.25
C ASP A 251 -17.56 -0.08 5.95
N GLN A 252 -18.21 -1.17 5.56
CA GLN A 252 -17.97 -2.52 6.10
C GLN A 252 -17.03 -3.36 5.23
N VAL A 253 -16.64 -2.85 4.06
CA VAL A 253 -15.74 -3.55 3.13
C VAL A 253 -14.32 -3.57 3.68
N LYS A 254 -13.64 -4.70 3.52
CA LYS A 254 -12.24 -4.89 3.92
C LYS A 254 -11.40 -5.43 2.76
N ILE A 255 -10.08 -5.25 2.85
CA ILE A 255 -9.15 -5.87 1.90
C ILE A 255 -9.37 -7.38 1.85
N GLY A 256 -9.26 -7.97 0.66
CA GLY A 256 -9.56 -9.39 0.43
C GLY A 256 -11.02 -9.71 0.10
N ASP A 257 -11.94 -8.74 0.27
CA ASP A 257 -13.32 -8.87 -0.21
C ASP A 257 -13.40 -8.83 -1.74
N ILE A 258 -14.54 -9.26 -2.28
CA ILE A 258 -14.77 -9.29 -3.72
C ILE A 258 -15.75 -8.18 -4.12
N GLY A 259 -15.37 -7.32 -5.05
CA GLY A 259 -16.26 -6.35 -5.69
C GLY A 259 -16.89 -6.93 -6.94
N MET A 260 -18.19 -6.72 -7.09
CA MET A 260 -19.01 -7.15 -8.22
C MET A 260 -19.64 -5.93 -8.88
N PHE A 261 -19.64 -5.89 -10.21
CA PHE A 261 -20.00 -4.70 -10.97
C PHE A 261 -21.00 -5.02 -12.07
N ASP A 262 -22.01 -4.18 -12.17
CA ASP A 262 -22.95 -4.14 -13.29
C ASP A 262 -22.77 -2.77 -13.97
N TRP A 263 -22.13 -2.77 -15.12
CA TRP A 263 -21.74 -1.53 -15.80
C TRP A 263 -22.89 -0.81 -16.47
N ASN A 264 -23.95 -1.54 -16.79
CA ASN A 264 -25.07 -1.03 -17.55
C ASN A 264 -26.39 -1.00 -16.75
N ASN A 265 -26.33 -1.41 -15.47
CA ASN A 265 -27.39 -1.36 -14.48
C ASN A 265 -28.65 -2.11 -14.94
N ASN A 266 -28.46 -3.33 -15.44
CA ASN A 266 -29.51 -4.24 -15.90
C ASN A 266 -29.77 -5.41 -14.94
N ASP A 267 -29.20 -5.36 -13.74
CA ASP A 267 -29.24 -6.38 -12.69
C ASP A 267 -28.46 -7.67 -13.02
N ILE A 268 -27.55 -7.64 -14.00
CA ILE A 268 -26.65 -8.74 -14.36
C ILE A 268 -25.20 -8.26 -14.24
N PRO A 269 -24.37 -8.86 -13.37
CA PRO A 269 -23.01 -8.39 -13.22
C PRO A 269 -22.14 -8.70 -14.44
N ASP A 270 -21.39 -7.71 -14.87
CA ASP A 270 -20.48 -7.74 -16.01
C ASP A 270 -19.04 -8.04 -15.59
N HIS A 271 -18.62 -7.61 -14.40
CA HIS A 271 -17.23 -7.69 -13.96
C HIS A 271 -17.08 -7.98 -12.47
N VAL A 272 -15.92 -8.53 -12.10
CA VAL A 272 -15.56 -8.87 -10.73
C VAL A 272 -14.10 -8.52 -10.47
N MET A 273 -13.81 -7.98 -9.29
CA MET A 273 -12.45 -7.57 -8.89
C MET A 273 -12.19 -7.89 -7.42
N LEU A 274 -10.91 -8.01 -7.04
CA LEU A 274 -10.50 -8.19 -5.65
C LEU A 274 -10.27 -6.83 -4.99
N VAL A 275 -10.85 -6.59 -3.81
CA VAL A 275 -10.57 -5.39 -3.01
C VAL A 275 -9.12 -5.43 -2.52
N SER A 276 -8.30 -4.49 -3.00
CA SER A 276 -6.87 -4.42 -2.72
C SER A 276 -6.46 -3.26 -1.82
N SER A 277 -7.33 -2.26 -1.66
CA SER A 277 -7.13 -1.19 -0.68
C SER A 277 -8.46 -0.68 -0.14
N VAL A 278 -8.45 -0.29 1.14
CA VAL A 278 -9.56 0.39 1.81
C VAL A 278 -8.98 1.51 2.65
N ALA A 279 -9.46 2.74 2.47
CA ALA A 279 -9.01 3.90 3.23
C ALA A 279 -10.15 4.88 3.45
N VAL A 280 -10.23 5.50 4.63
CA VAL A 280 -11.17 6.59 4.88
C VAL A 280 -10.49 7.92 4.53
N VAL A 281 -11.01 8.61 3.52
CA VAL A 281 -10.53 9.93 3.09
C VAL A 281 -11.68 10.91 3.20
N ASP A 282 -11.49 11.97 4.00
CA ASP A 282 -12.51 12.99 4.27
C ASP A 282 -13.87 12.40 4.72
N GLY A 283 -13.83 11.33 5.51
CA GLY A 283 -15.02 10.63 6.01
C GLY A 283 -15.68 9.66 5.01
N VAL A 284 -15.06 9.43 3.85
CA VAL A 284 -15.56 8.52 2.81
C VAL A 284 -14.62 7.32 2.65
N THR A 285 -15.17 6.10 2.69
CA THR A 285 -14.40 4.85 2.52
C THR A 285 -14.02 4.61 1.07
N LYS A 286 -12.85 5.06 0.64
CA LYS A 286 -12.24 4.77 -0.67
C LYS A 286 -11.85 3.31 -0.77
N ILE A 287 -12.16 2.69 -1.90
CA ILE A 287 -11.94 1.27 -2.18
C ILE A 287 -11.18 1.17 -3.49
N GLY A 288 -10.03 0.50 -3.46
CA GLY A 288 -9.25 0.15 -4.64
C GLY A 288 -9.30 -1.34 -4.94
N PHE A 289 -9.08 -1.70 -6.21
CA PHE A 289 -9.16 -3.08 -6.68
C PHE A 289 -7.93 -3.55 -7.45
N ALA A 290 -7.55 -4.81 -7.22
CA ALA A 290 -6.73 -5.57 -8.14
C ALA A 290 -7.64 -6.20 -9.21
N SER A 291 -7.33 -5.97 -10.49
CA SER A 291 -8.18 -6.34 -11.63
C SER A 291 -7.39 -6.95 -12.77
N HIS A 292 -8.05 -7.85 -13.51
CA HIS A 292 -7.69 -8.29 -14.87
C HIS A 292 -8.67 -7.68 -15.90
N ASN A 293 -8.43 -7.93 -17.20
CA ASN A 293 -9.11 -7.37 -18.39
C ASN A 293 -8.85 -5.88 -18.64
N LEU A 294 -8.99 -5.07 -17.60
CA LEU A 294 -8.38 -3.76 -17.52
C LEU A 294 -7.52 -3.78 -16.25
N ASP A 295 -6.23 -4.02 -16.48
CA ASP A 295 -5.27 -4.35 -15.44
C ASP A 295 -4.97 -3.14 -14.56
N GLY A 296 -4.96 -3.37 -13.25
CA GLY A 296 -4.52 -2.39 -12.28
C GLY A 296 -4.51 -2.97 -10.87
N PRO A 297 -3.53 -2.60 -10.02
CA PRO A 297 -3.43 -3.13 -8.66
C PRO A 297 -4.35 -2.41 -7.66
N TYR A 298 -4.77 -1.18 -7.97
CA TYR A 298 -5.54 -0.30 -7.08
C TYR A 298 -6.57 0.56 -7.86
N ARG A 299 -7.33 -0.04 -8.78
CA ARG A 299 -8.37 0.67 -9.54
C ARG A 299 -9.44 1.22 -8.60
N ASP A 300 -9.76 2.50 -8.70
CA ASP A 300 -10.67 3.18 -7.78
C ASP A 300 -12.14 2.85 -8.10
N LEU A 301 -12.90 2.50 -7.05
CA LEU A 301 -14.33 2.19 -7.15
C LEU A 301 -15.15 3.33 -7.76
N ASP A 302 -14.96 4.54 -7.23
CA ASP A 302 -15.80 5.68 -7.58
C ASP A 302 -15.51 6.06 -9.05
N VAL A 303 -14.24 6.08 -9.47
CA VAL A 303 -13.84 6.28 -10.87
C VAL A 303 -14.46 5.21 -11.79
N ALA A 304 -14.43 3.94 -11.39
CA ALA A 304 -14.98 2.86 -12.20
C ALA A 304 -16.47 3.05 -12.51
N ILE A 305 -17.28 3.46 -11.53
CA ILE A 305 -18.76 3.58 -11.68
C ILE A 305 -19.24 4.98 -12.08
N THR A 306 -18.42 6.03 -11.94
CA THR A 306 -18.81 7.40 -12.34
C THR A 306 -18.19 7.85 -13.64
N ASP A 307 -16.94 7.45 -13.92
CA ASP A 307 -16.15 8.00 -15.03
C ASP A 307 -15.99 6.96 -16.15
N GLU A 308 -15.59 5.72 -15.82
CA GLU A 308 -15.37 4.65 -16.79
C GLU A 308 -16.70 4.04 -17.27
N HIS A 309 -17.62 3.81 -16.33
CA HIS A 309 -18.96 3.26 -16.60
C HIS A 309 -20.04 4.13 -15.94
N PRO A 310 -20.32 5.34 -16.46
CA PRO A 310 -21.25 6.27 -15.82
C PRO A 310 -22.65 5.67 -15.64
N GLY A 311 -23.10 5.60 -14.40
CA GLY A 311 -24.41 5.02 -14.03
C GLY A 311 -24.37 3.52 -13.74
N GLY A 312 -23.18 2.91 -13.74
CA GLY A 312 -22.98 1.54 -13.27
C GLY A 312 -23.21 1.41 -11.77
N ASN A 313 -23.46 0.17 -11.34
CA ASN A 313 -23.67 -0.20 -9.95
C ASN A 313 -22.62 -1.21 -9.49
N ALA A 314 -22.39 -1.27 -8.18
CA ALA A 314 -21.49 -2.22 -7.58
C ALA A 314 -22.02 -2.74 -6.24
N TRP A 315 -21.58 -3.92 -5.84
CA TRP A 315 -21.78 -4.48 -4.51
C TRP A 315 -20.60 -5.37 -4.15
N PHE A 316 -20.59 -5.85 -2.92
CA PHE A 316 -19.46 -6.62 -2.41
C PHE A 316 -19.90 -7.96 -1.83
N TRP A 317 -18.95 -8.88 -1.82
CA TRP A 317 -19.01 -10.12 -1.07
C TRP A 317 -17.91 -10.09 -0.02
N SER A 318 -18.32 -9.94 1.24
CA SER A 318 -17.46 -9.98 2.39
C SER A 318 -16.99 -11.42 2.62
N VAL A 319 -15.68 -11.63 2.47
CA VAL A 319 -15.04 -12.93 2.65
C VAL A 319 -14.59 -13.05 4.12
N PRO A 320 -14.87 -14.17 4.81
CA PRO A 320 -14.41 -14.36 6.19
C PRO A 320 -12.89 -14.24 6.33
N ALA A 321 -12.47 -13.88 7.55
CA ALA A 321 -11.06 -13.68 7.92
C ALA A 321 -10.23 -14.97 7.82
#